data_AF-J9GNZ4-F1
#
_entry.id   AF-J9GNZ4-F1
#
_cell.length_a   1.000
_cell.length_b   1.000
_cell.length_c   1.000
_cell.angle_alpha   90.00
_cell.angle_beta   90.00
_cell.angle_gamma   90.00
#
_symmetry.space_group_name_H-M   'P 1'
#
loop_
_entity.id
_entity.type
_entity.pdbx_description
1 polymer ?
#
loop_
_entity_poly.entity_id
_entity_poly.type
_entity_poly.pdbx_seq_one_letter_code
_entity_poly.pdbx_strand_id
1 'polypeptide(L)'
;MAYAAPAQYVDSHQYREKVEVYTCMRLVVAELFQDSFSGWLDGNLVKVDISDHLYLLDLLRVGSTVNLLDAHRSGDLVVPNMVIYEPDYLIDVTALTACIRPYGRHPLNYFLSRLQPRQCTAAILLGNVANDFMDDCVNNGADSDYYQAIQRNFHNNLLDYLFLEGGLPDDFFLNTRIQYDNIRSSVLSTLPSHEVGISTREVVLEPSFICEALGLRGRLDVMTRNGAKLIELKSGKADGEYYGKVQPKLEHVLQMSLYKEILHYNLGLKREEINAFLFYSRYPRFFDERSSVTAVRSILNLRNEIVGLERDLREGKFDDYLPLLNTETLNTKQLNDRFYHRYLFPQLQNLLMPLQRLADADFSLEHHYFKAYLTFIYREQFLAKTNDNRPESTRGFARTWTSDVTTKQLSGDILVGLKIRDLKGDGVVERIVFDLPDYGEQFIPNFNIGEMVQCYACPNVHDNVLSQQLVRGNIEQITDHSLTLVLAYSQRRHYFQTDVPYAIEHDSTDMGSSLALKGLYAFLQADADRRALLLGQRELRVDTCRQLISHPETKVRDIVLQAKQARDYFLLVGPPGTGKRMWPCIPWWWSSCFLKRLENVRGPSCSWPIPTGRWMKSVACWSGFCASILGRIM
;
A
#
# COMPACT_ATOMS: atom_id res chain seq x y z
N MET A 1 22.19 -8.14 4.92
CA MET A 1 23.14 -8.99 5.69
C MET A 1 22.76 -8.92 7.16
N ALA A 2 22.08 -9.94 7.69
CA ALA A 2 21.85 -10.09 9.13
C ALA A 2 22.71 -11.26 9.63
N TYR A 3 23.54 -10.99 10.65
CA TYR A 3 24.48 -11.95 11.21
C TYR A 3 23.74 -13.13 11.87
N ALA A 4 24.08 -14.34 11.45
CA ALA A 4 23.69 -15.58 12.12
C ALA A 4 24.54 -15.75 13.40
N ALA A 5 23.90 -15.85 14.56
CA ALA A 5 24.53 -16.33 15.78
C ALA A 5 23.92 -17.71 16.13
N PRO A 6 24.71 -18.81 16.07
CA PRO A 6 24.21 -20.13 16.42
C PRO A 6 24.02 -20.27 17.94
N ALA A 7 22.85 -20.71 18.37
CA ALA A 7 22.65 -21.16 19.75
C ALA A 7 23.29 -22.55 19.93
N GLN A 8 24.36 -22.64 20.74
CA GLN A 8 25.01 -23.92 21.05
C GLN A 8 24.33 -24.59 22.24
N TYR A 9 23.81 -25.80 22.02
CA TYR A 9 23.46 -26.75 23.09
C TYR A 9 24.48 -27.89 23.05
N VAL A 10 25.12 -28.20 24.17
CA VAL A 10 26.09 -29.31 24.30
C VAL A 10 25.53 -30.31 25.31
N ASP A 11 25.27 -31.54 24.87
CA ASP A 11 25.46 -32.73 25.68
C ASP A 11 25.75 -33.97 24.79
N SER A 12 26.22 -35.02 25.43
CA SER A 12 27.35 -35.88 25.11
C SER A 12 27.11 -37.13 24.23
N HIS A 13 28.19 -37.51 23.52
CA HIS A 13 28.52 -38.82 22.92
C HIS A 13 27.46 -39.58 22.09
N GLN A 14 27.36 -39.18 20.83
CA GLN A 14 27.28 -40.05 19.63
C GLN A 14 27.75 -39.19 18.46
N TYR A 15 28.48 -39.72 17.47
CA TYR A 15 28.74 -39.03 16.20
C TYR A 15 27.39 -38.82 15.47
N ARG A 16 26.60 -37.86 15.94
CA ARG A 16 25.45 -37.29 15.24
C ARG A 16 26.01 -36.11 14.47
N GLU A 17 25.80 -36.08 13.16
CA GLU A 17 26.03 -34.87 12.38
C GLU A 17 25.39 -33.69 13.11
N LYS A 18 26.18 -32.63 13.31
CA LYS A 18 25.75 -31.46 14.07
C LYS A 18 24.67 -30.75 13.24
N VAL A 19 23.42 -30.92 13.62
CA VAL A 19 22.30 -30.23 12.98
C VAL A 19 22.26 -28.79 13.49
N GLU A 20 22.48 -27.84 12.60
CA GLU A 20 22.41 -26.42 12.90
C GLU A 20 21.03 -25.87 12.48
N VAL A 21 20.46 -24.98 13.30
CA VAL A 21 19.14 -24.39 13.06
C VAL A 21 19.30 -22.90 12.77
N TYR A 22 18.72 -22.45 11.67
CA TYR A 22 18.79 -21.08 11.20
C TYR A 22 17.38 -20.52 11.06
N THR A 23 17.11 -19.36 11.67
CA THR A 23 15.81 -18.68 11.53
C THR A 23 15.54 -18.26 10.09
N CYS A 24 16.56 -17.77 9.38
CA CYS A 24 16.48 -17.44 7.97
C CYS A 24 17.85 -17.65 7.31
N MET A 25 17.88 -18.35 6.17
CA MET A 25 19.06 -18.45 5.30
C MET A 25 18.70 -17.93 3.91
N ARG A 26 19.54 -17.06 3.35
CA ARG A 26 19.34 -16.50 2.01
C ARG A 26 20.26 -17.17 1.00
N LEU A 27 19.72 -17.63 -0.12
CA LEU A 27 20.46 -18.32 -1.17
C LEU A 27 20.10 -17.82 -2.55
N VAL A 28 21.03 -17.99 -3.49
CA VAL A 28 20.77 -17.85 -4.94
C VAL A 28 20.73 -19.24 -5.56
N VAL A 29 19.62 -19.57 -6.21
CA VAL A 29 19.40 -20.89 -6.85
C VAL A 29 20.43 -21.10 -7.96
N ALA A 30 21.14 -22.22 -7.92
CA ALA A 30 22.18 -22.58 -8.88
C ALA A 30 21.71 -23.67 -9.87
N GLU A 31 21.15 -24.77 -9.37
CA GLU A 31 20.65 -25.87 -10.20
C GLU A 31 19.35 -26.44 -9.61
N LEU A 32 18.48 -26.98 -10.47
CA LEU A 32 17.19 -27.56 -10.09
C LEU A 32 17.21 -29.08 -10.31
N PHE A 33 16.65 -29.82 -9.35
CA PHE A 33 16.47 -31.27 -9.40
C PHE A 33 14.99 -31.63 -9.18
N GLN A 34 14.66 -32.92 -9.19
CA GLN A 34 13.27 -33.40 -9.11
C GLN A 34 12.59 -33.14 -7.76
N ASP A 35 13.35 -33.10 -6.67
CA ASP A 35 12.87 -32.97 -5.29
C ASP A 35 13.68 -31.96 -4.46
N SER A 36 14.66 -31.32 -5.10
CA SER A 36 15.68 -30.51 -4.45
C SER A 36 16.22 -29.46 -5.42
N PHE A 37 16.97 -28.50 -4.90
CA PHE A 37 17.77 -27.58 -5.70
C PHE A 37 19.13 -27.36 -5.03
N SER A 38 20.14 -26.95 -5.78
CA SER A 38 21.39 -26.45 -5.21
C SER A 38 21.37 -24.93 -5.20
N GLY A 39 21.96 -24.31 -4.18
CA GLY A 39 21.99 -22.86 -4.02
C GLY A 39 23.32 -22.37 -3.45
N TRP A 40 23.72 -21.17 -3.85
CA TRP A 40 24.88 -20.48 -3.31
C TRP A 40 24.54 -19.82 -1.97
N LEU A 41 25.30 -20.17 -0.94
CA LEU A 41 25.27 -19.61 0.41
C LEU A 41 26.70 -19.17 0.78
N ASP A 42 26.93 -17.87 0.88
CA ASP A 42 28.24 -17.30 1.23
C ASP A 42 29.41 -17.87 0.39
N GLY A 43 29.17 -18.08 -0.91
CA GLY A 43 30.15 -18.63 -1.85
C GLY A 43 30.28 -20.16 -1.83
N ASN A 44 29.56 -20.86 -0.96
CA ASN A 44 29.52 -22.32 -0.92
C ASN A 44 28.23 -22.86 -1.55
N LEU A 45 28.33 -23.97 -2.27
CA LEU A 45 27.17 -24.64 -2.83
C LEU A 45 26.57 -25.59 -1.78
N VAL A 46 25.28 -25.43 -1.50
CA VAL A 46 24.53 -26.33 -0.61
C VAL A 46 23.35 -26.93 -1.36
N LYS A 47 22.92 -28.14 -0.97
CA LYS A 47 21.73 -28.80 -1.48
C LYS A 47 20.55 -28.53 -0.55
N VAL A 48 19.43 -28.10 -1.11
CA VAL A 48 18.19 -27.82 -0.38
C VAL A 48 17.14 -28.86 -0.75
N ASP A 49 16.65 -29.60 0.23
CA ASP A 49 15.52 -30.53 0.08
C ASP A 49 14.21 -29.73 0.10
N ILE A 50 13.38 -29.92 -0.92
CA ILE A 50 12.06 -29.28 -1.01
C ILE A 50 10.95 -30.31 -1.23
N SER A 51 11.13 -31.53 -0.74
CA SER A 51 10.13 -32.61 -0.84
C SER A 51 8.75 -32.20 -0.28
N ASP A 52 8.73 -31.34 0.75
CA ASP A 52 7.49 -30.78 1.33
C ASP A 52 6.95 -29.55 0.58
N HIS A 53 7.65 -29.09 -0.46
CA HIS A 53 7.38 -27.87 -1.21
C HIS A 53 7.53 -28.06 -2.73
N LEU A 54 7.22 -29.25 -3.27
CA LEU A 54 7.44 -29.59 -4.70
C LEU A 54 6.80 -28.61 -5.69
N TYR A 55 5.70 -27.94 -5.32
CA TYR A 55 5.07 -26.90 -6.15
C TYR A 55 6.04 -25.76 -6.53
N LEU A 56 7.09 -25.54 -5.73
CA LEU A 56 8.10 -24.52 -6.01
C LEU A 56 8.91 -24.80 -7.27
N LEU A 57 8.99 -26.06 -7.74
CA LEU A 57 9.72 -26.38 -8.96
C LEU A 57 9.12 -25.68 -10.19
N ASP A 58 7.82 -25.41 -10.17
CA ASP A 58 7.15 -24.63 -11.22
C ASP A 58 7.53 -23.15 -11.17
N LEU A 59 7.95 -22.64 -10.00
CA LEU A 59 8.26 -21.24 -9.76
C LEU A 59 9.76 -20.92 -9.83
N LEU A 60 10.61 -21.79 -9.28
CA LEU A 60 12.05 -21.58 -9.13
C LEU A 60 12.72 -21.46 -10.50
N ARG A 61 13.72 -20.58 -10.58
CA ARG A 61 14.60 -20.41 -11.75
C ARG A 61 16.03 -20.27 -11.26
N VAL A 62 16.99 -20.75 -12.04
CA VAL A 62 18.42 -20.48 -11.79
C VAL A 62 18.65 -18.97 -11.73
N GLY A 63 19.42 -18.53 -10.74
CA GLY A 63 19.69 -17.12 -10.44
C GLY A 63 18.61 -16.42 -9.59
N SER A 64 17.51 -17.09 -9.26
CA SER A 64 16.51 -16.51 -8.35
C SER A 64 17.00 -16.51 -6.91
N THR A 65 16.59 -15.50 -6.15
CA THR A 65 16.90 -15.46 -4.71
C THR A 65 15.79 -16.14 -3.91
N VAL A 66 16.15 -16.88 -2.88
CA VAL A 66 15.21 -17.52 -1.95
C VAL A 66 15.64 -17.31 -0.50
N ASN A 67 14.66 -17.23 0.39
CA ASN A 67 14.87 -17.36 1.83
C ASN A 67 14.33 -18.70 2.33
N LEU A 68 15.15 -19.39 3.11
CA LEU A 68 14.81 -20.62 3.80
C LEU A 68 14.54 -20.28 5.26
N LEU A 69 13.30 -20.46 5.70
CA LEU A 69 12.86 -20.12 7.04
C LEU A 69 12.89 -21.34 7.96
N ASP A 70 13.30 -21.11 9.20
CA ASP A 70 13.43 -22.13 10.24
C ASP A 70 14.12 -23.39 9.68
N ALA A 71 15.27 -23.20 9.03
CA ALA A 71 15.97 -24.21 8.24
C ALA A 71 16.93 -25.03 9.10
N HIS A 72 16.93 -26.34 8.87
CA HIS A 72 17.82 -27.30 9.50
C HIS A 72 18.93 -27.67 8.52
N ARG A 73 20.19 -27.50 8.92
CA ARG A 73 21.36 -27.84 8.11
C ARG A 73 22.11 -29.03 8.71
N SER A 74 22.35 -30.05 7.90
CA SER A 74 23.24 -31.19 8.19
C SER A 74 24.28 -31.31 7.08
N GLY A 75 25.51 -30.88 7.35
CA GLY A 75 26.56 -30.79 6.32
C GLY A 75 26.15 -29.84 5.18
N ASP A 76 26.08 -30.37 3.97
CA ASP A 76 25.66 -29.62 2.77
C ASP A 76 24.16 -29.73 2.47
N LEU A 77 23.42 -30.54 3.23
CA LEU A 77 21.98 -30.66 3.09
C LEU A 77 21.26 -29.66 4.00
N VAL A 78 20.31 -28.92 3.42
CA VAL A 78 19.44 -27.97 4.12
C VAL A 78 17.98 -28.38 3.93
N VAL A 79 17.23 -28.47 5.01
CA VAL A 79 15.79 -28.77 5.02
C VAL A 79 15.05 -27.57 5.63
N PRO A 80 14.34 -26.77 4.81
CA PRO A 80 13.58 -25.61 5.28
C PRO A 80 12.19 -26.00 5.80
N ASN A 81 11.66 -25.25 6.77
CA ASN A 81 10.24 -25.33 7.16
C ASN A 81 9.33 -24.58 6.18
N MET A 82 9.88 -23.53 5.57
CA MET A 82 9.23 -22.73 4.53
C MET A 82 10.29 -22.13 3.60
N VAL A 83 9.98 -22.05 2.31
CA VAL A 83 10.81 -21.36 1.32
C VAL A 83 10.03 -20.15 0.81
N ILE A 84 10.67 -18.98 0.80
CA ILE A 84 10.14 -17.73 0.26
C ILE A 84 10.88 -17.41 -1.03
N TYR A 85 10.15 -17.35 -2.13
CA TYR A 85 10.69 -17.17 -3.48
C TYR A 85 10.76 -15.69 -3.88
N GLU A 86 11.93 -15.17 -4.26
CA GLU A 86 12.14 -13.74 -4.51
C GLU A 86 11.72 -12.87 -3.31
N PRO A 87 12.39 -13.02 -2.14
CA PRO A 87 12.00 -12.35 -0.89
C PRO A 87 12.07 -10.82 -0.96
N ASP A 88 12.92 -10.25 -1.84
CA ASP A 88 13.00 -8.79 -2.03
C ASP A 88 11.73 -8.20 -2.65
N TYR A 89 10.91 -9.03 -3.30
CA TYR A 89 9.62 -8.60 -3.83
C TYR A 89 8.57 -8.55 -2.71
N LEU A 90 8.47 -7.39 -2.06
CA LEU A 90 7.54 -7.20 -0.95
C LEU A 90 6.08 -7.13 -1.42
N ILE A 91 5.22 -7.86 -0.72
CA ILE A 91 3.76 -7.78 -0.82
C ILE A 91 3.17 -7.27 0.50
N ASP A 92 2.22 -6.35 0.41
CA ASP A 92 1.45 -5.88 1.57
C ASP A 92 0.64 -7.03 2.16
N VAL A 93 0.72 -7.24 3.48
CA VAL A 93 -0.06 -8.28 4.18
C VAL A 93 -1.55 -8.17 3.87
N THR A 94 -2.09 -6.95 3.87
CA THR A 94 -3.50 -6.67 3.54
C THR A 94 -3.87 -7.06 2.12
N ALA A 95 -2.97 -6.82 1.15
CA ALA A 95 -3.19 -7.21 -0.24
C ALA A 95 -3.13 -8.72 -0.43
N LEU A 96 -2.22 -9.40 0.28
CA LEU A 96 -2.11 -10.86 0.27
C LEU A 96 -3.36 -11.53 0.88
N THR A 97 -3.81 -11.08 2.05
CA THR A 97 -4.97 -11.69 2.72
C THR A 97 -6.27 -11.38 2.02
N ALA A 98 -6.39 -10.22 1.36
CA ALA A 98 -7.53 -9.93 0.48
C ALA A 98 -7.68 -10.94 -0.67
N CYS A 99 -6.63 -11.69 -1.04
CA CYS A 99 -6.73 -12.74 -2.05
C CYS A 99 -7.49 -13.99 -1.54
N ILE A 100 -7.76 -14.08 -0.24
CA ILE A 100 -8.65 -15.09 0.35
C ILE A 100 -10.08 -14.65 0.16
N ARG A 101 -10.79 -15.33 -0.72
CA ARG A 101 -12.18 -15.03 -1.05
C ARG A 101 -13.09 -16.15 -0.54
N PRO A 102 -14.40 -15.89 -0.38
CA PRO A 102 -15.35 -16.95 -0.04
C PRO A 102 -15.29 -18.12 -1.03
N TYR A 103 -15.11 -17.84 -2.32
CA TYR A 103 -15.03 -18.83 -3.40
C TYR A 103 -13.68 -19.55 -3.52
N GLY A 104 -12.66 -19.15 -2.76
CA GLY A 104 -11.34 -19.77 -2.87
C GLY A 104 -10.17 -18.82 -2.75
N ARG A 105 -8.99 -19.35 -3.03
CA ARG A 105 -7.72 -18.62 -3.07
C ARG A 105 -7.01 -18.98 -4.36
N HIS A 106 -6.53 -17.98 -5.07
CA HIS A 106 -5.82 -18.16 -6.34
C HIS A 106 -4.94 -16.92 -6.58
N PRO A 107 -3.70 -17.06 -7.11
CA PRO A 107 -2.82 -15.91 -7.35
C PRO A 107 -3.43 -14.85 -8.29
N LEU A 108 -4.28 -15.27 -9.23
CA LEU A 108 -5.02 -14.33 -10.11
C LEU A 108 -5.96 -13.38 -9.33
N ASN A 109 -6.38 -13.70 -8.10
CA ASN A 109 -7.14 -12.74 -7.28
C ASN A 109 -6.30 -11.48 -6.98
N TYR A 110 -4.99 -11.64 -6.81
CA TYR A 110 -4.07 -10.52 -6.62
C TYR A 110 -4.01 -9.66 -7.87
N PHE A 111 -3.74 -10.27 -9.03
CA PHE A 111 -3.71 -9.60 -10.32
C PHE A 111 -5.00 -8.81 -10.59
N LEU A 112 -6.15 -9.45 -10.42
CA LEU A 112 -7.46 -8.83 -10.64
C LEU A 112 -7.72 -7.65 -9.70
N SER A 113 -7.31 -7.74 -8.43
CA SER A 113 -7.46 -6.64 -7.47
C SER A 113 -6.70 -5.38 -7.88
N ARG A 114 -5.61 -5.53 -8.63
CA ARG A 114 -4.80 -4.41 -9.12
C ARG A 114 -5.39 -3.72 -10.35
N LEU A 115 -6.21 -4.43 -11.13
CA LEU A 115 -6.93 -3.87 -12.28
C LEU A 115 -8.17 -3.08 -11.85
N GLN A 116 -8.78 -3.45 -10.74
CA GLN A 116 -10.04 -2.85 -10.29
C GLN A 116 -9.87 -1.36 -9.92
N PRO A 117 -10.79 -0.48 -10.36
CA PRO A 117 -10.89 0.87 -9.83
C PRO A 117 -11.02 0.84 -8.30
N ARG A 118 -10.42 1.82 -7.62
CA ARG A 118 -10.62 1.94 -6.17
C ARG A 118 -12.09 2.29 -5.94
N GLN A 119 -12.84 1.39 -5.33
CA GLN A 119 -14.19 1.67 -4.87
C GLN A 119 -14.12 2.34 -3.50
N CYS A 120 -14.85 3.44 -3.32
CA CYS A 120 -15.16 3.97 -2.01
C CYS A 120 -16.59 3.54 -1.68
N THR A 121 -16.77 2.84 -0.56
CA THR A 121 -18.08 2.36 -0.10
C THR A 121 -18.33 2.85 1.32
N ALA A 122 -19.59 2.88 1.75
CA ALA A 122 -19.94 3.32 3.09
C ALA A 122 -19.26 2.44 4.17
N ALA A 123 -19.03 1.15 3.87
CA ALA A 123 -18.29 0.26 4.76
C ALA A 123 -16.80 0.61 4.86
N ILE A 124 -16.17 1.03 3.76
CA ILE A 124 -14.77 1.52 3.75
C ILE A 124 -14.67 2.83 4.53
N LEU A 125 -15.58 3.77 4.30
CA LEU A 125 -15.64 5.02 5.06
C LEU A 125 -15.82 4.76 6.57
N LEU A 126 -16.73 3.86 6.94
CA LEU A 126 -16.96 3.47 8.33
C LEU A 126 -15.70 2.83 8.95
N GLY A 127 -14.94 2.04 8.18
CA GLY A 127 -13.65 1.51 8.60
C GLY A 127 -12.60 2.58 8.85
N ASN A 128 -12.45 3.53 7.91
CA ASN A 128 -11.53 4.65 8.07
C ASN A 128 -11.88 5.48 9.32
N VAL A 129 -13.17 5.79 9.50
CA VAL A 129 -13.67 6.50 10.69
C VAL A 129 -13.36 5.73 11.98
N ALA A 130 -13.51 4.41 11.99
CA ALA A 130 -13.22 3.58 13.16
C ALA A 130 -11.72 3.59 13.53
N ASN A 131 -10.82 3.60 12.55
CA ASN A 131 -9.38 3.75 12.79
C ASN A 131 -9.07 5.12 13.41
N ASP A 132 -9.60 6.21 12.85
CA ASP A 132 -9.43 7.56 13.41
C ASP A 132 -9.95 7.63 14.86
N PHE A 133 -11.08 6.98 15.16
CA PHE A 133 -11.61 6.90 16.53
C PHE A 133 -10.71 6.12 17.48
N MET A 134 -10.08 5.03 17.01
CA MET A 134 -9.10 4.28 17.81
C MET A 134 -7.91 5.17 18.15
N ASP A 135 -7.36 5.88 17.17
CA ASP A 135 -6.25 6.81 17.35
C ASP A 135 -6.62 7.91 18.35
N ASP A 136 -7.80 8.50 18.21
CA ASP A 136 -8.29 9.55 19.10
C ASP A 136 -8.51 9.07 20.53
N CYS A 137 -9.11 7.90 20.70
CA CYS A 137 -9.37 7.33 22.02
C CYS A 137 -8.06 6.91 22.70
N VAL A 138 -7.12 6.32 21.94
CA VAL A 138 -5.79 6.00 22.47
C VAL A 138 -5.09 7.28 22.87
N ASN A 139 -5.08 8.32 22.03
CA ASN A 139 -4.34 9.56 22.27
C ASN A 139 -4.92 10.44 23.38
N ASN A 140 -6.24 10.65 23.37
CA ASN A 140 -6.93 11.59 24.26
C ASN A 140 -7.59 10.91 25.48
N GLY A 141 -7.71 9.57 25.48
CA GLY A 141 -8.31 8.84 26.59
C GLY A 141 -9.74 9.30 26.87
N ALA A 142 -10.01 9.67 28.12
CA ALA A 142 -11.34 10.09 28.57
C ALA A 142 -11.83 11.38 27.89
N ASP A 143 -10.91 12.23 27.44
CA ASP A 143 -11.18 13.53 26.82
C ASP A 143 -11.47 13.42 25.31
N SER A 144 -11.47 12.21 24.76
CA SER A 144 -11.92 11.97 23.39
C SER A 144 -13.37 12.45 23.18
N ASP A 145 -13.60 13.18 22.09
CA ASP A 145 -14.91 13.68 21.68
C ASP A 145 -15.33 13.16 20.30
N TYR A 146 -16.56 12.62 20.24
CA TYR A 146 -17.13 12.05 19.02
C TYR A 146 -17.30 13.10 17.91
N TYR A 147 -17.80 14.29 18.25
CA TYR A 147 -18.15 15.29 17.25
C TYR A 147 -16.91 15.90 16.60
N GLN A 148 -15.88 16.18 17.39
CA GLN A 148 -14.58 16.62 16.87
C GLN A 148 -13.95 15.55 15.98
N ALA A 149 -13.96 14.29 16.42
CA ALA A 149 -13.38 13.18 15.67
C ALA A 149 -14.07 12.98 14.30
N ILE A 150 -15.40 12.91 14.27
CA ILE A 150 -16.14 12.72 13.01
C ILE A 150 -16.03 13.93 12.07
N GLN A 151 -16.00 15.16 12.61
CA GLN A 151 -15.79 16.37 11.81
C GLN A 151 -14.42 16.40 11.17
N ARG A 152 -13.37 16.03 11.92
CA ARG A 152 -12.01 15.92 11.39
C ARG A 152 -11.91 14.82 10.32
N ASN A 153 -12.48 13.64 10.57
CA ASN A 153 -12.50 12.57 9.58
C ASN A 153 -13.20 13.03 8.29
N PHE A 154 -14.37 13.67 8.40
CA PHE A 154 -15.09 14.22 7.25
C PHE A 154 -14.25 15.26 6.49
N HIS A 155 -13.57 16.17 7.19
CA HIS A 155 -12.68 17.15 6.59
C HIS A 155 -11.55 16.50 5.80
N ASN A 156 -10.89 15.51 6.39
CA ASN A 156 -9.76 14.80 5.79
C ASN A 156 -10.17 13.92 4.60
N ASN A 157 -11.41 13.42 4.59
CA ASN A 157 -11.92 12.48 3.58
C ASN A 157 -13.05 13.08 2.72
N LEU A 158 -13.12 14.40 2.58
CA LEU A 158 -14.24 15.11 1.93
C LEU A 158 -14.59 14.55 0.54
N LEU A 159 -13.60 14.25 -0.29
CA LEU A 159 -13.83 13.72 -1.64
C LEU A 159 -14.46 12.32 -1.60
N ASP A 160 -14.05 11.48 -0.66
CA ASP A 160 -14.59 10.13 -0.51
C ASP A 160 -16.08 10.16 -0.10
N TYR A 161 -16.47 11.13 0.73
CA TYR A 161 -17.88 11.37 1.05
C TYR A 161 -18.68 11.91 -0.14
N LEU A 162 -18.11 12.83 -0.93
CA LEU A 162 -18.79 13.46 -2.06
C LEU A 162 -19.02 12.50 -3.23
N PHE A 163 -18.09 11.57 -3.47
CA PHE A 163 -18.14 10.63 -4.58
C PHE A 163 -18.61 9.23 -4.18
N LEU A 164 -19.26 9.10 -3.01
CA LEU A 164 -19.78 7.83 -2.55
C LEU A 164 -20.94 7.34 -3.44
N GLU A 165 -20.73 6.22 -4.13
CA GLU A 165 -21.77 5.61 -4.95
C GLU A 165 -22.95 5.16 -4.09
N GLY A 166 -24.17 5.54 -4.48
CA GLY A 166 -25.40 5.23 -3.75
C GLY A 166 -25.69 6.12 -2.54
N GLY A 167 -24.79 7.07 -2.23
CA GLY A 167 -24.94 7.98 -1.09
C GLY A 167 -24.69 7.31 0.28
N LEU A 168 -24.79 8.11 1.34
CA LEU A 168 -24.66 7.60 2.71
C LEU A 168 -25.94 6.85 3.13
N PRO A 169 -25.84 5.65 3.72
CA PRO A 169 -26.98 4.99 4.35
C PRO A 169 -27.58 5.83 5.47
N ASP A 170 -28.90 5.74 5.67
CA ASP A 170 -29.63 6.47 6.71
C ASP A 170 -29.09 6.20 8.12
N ASP A 171 -28.58 4.98 8.35
CA ASP A 171 -28.03 4.53 9.63
C ASP A 171 -26.52 4.78 9.77
N PHE A 172 -25.87 5.45 8.81
CA PHE A 172 -24.42 5.64 8.80
C PHE A 172 -23.91 6.32 10.08
N PHE A 173 -24.48 7.48 10.44
CA PHE A 173 -24.05 8.23 11.61
C PHE A 173 -24.43 7.58 12.94
N LEU A 174 -25.49 6.75 12.93
CA LEU A 174 -25.84 5.91 14.08
C LEU A 174 -24.77 4.83 14.27
N ASN A 175 -24.36 4.18 13.18
CA ASN A 175 -23.31 3.16 13.19
C ASN A 175 -21.95 3.74 13.60
N THR A 176 -21.57 4.93 13.12
CA THR A 176 -20.33 5.60 13.56
C THR A 176 -20.38 5.91 15.06
N ARG A 177 -21.53 6.37 15.57
CA ARG A 177 -21.67 6.65 17.00
C ARG A 177 -21.52 5.39 17.86
N ILE A 178 -22.18 4.30 17.47
CA ILE A 178 -22.06 3.01 18.15
C ILE A 178 -20.61 2.54 18.16
N GLN A 179 -19.92 2.60 17.01
CA GLN A 179 -18.51 2.18 16.94
C GLN A 179 -17.61 3.07 17.79
N TYR A 180 -17.84 4.39 17.83
CA TYR A 180 -17.11 5.30 18.71
C TYR A 180 -17.28 4.90 20.18
N ASP A 181 -18.51 4.74 20.64
CA ASP A 181 -18.78 4.42 22.05
C ASP A 181 -18.16 3.06 22.44
N ASN A 182 -18.21 2.09 21.52
CA ASN A 182 -17.59 0.78 21.68
C ASN A 182 -16.05 0.86 21.76
N ILE A 183 -15.42 1.57 20.82
CA ILE A 183 -13.97 1.78 20.77
C ILE A 183 -13.51 2.50 22.04
N ARG A 184 -14.17 3.60 22.40
CA ARG A 184 -13.85 4.37 23.60
C ARG A 184 -13.94 3.51 24.86
N SER A 185 -15.02 2.74 25.00
CA SER A 185 -15.17 1.80 26.13
C SER A 185 -14.06 0.75 26.15
N SER A 186 -13.73 0.16 25.00
CA SER A 186 -12.67 -0.85 24.88
C SER A 186 -11.29 -0.28 25.22
N VAL A 187 -10.95 0.92 24.74
CA VAL A 187 -9.67 1.59 25.04
C VAL A 187 -9.53 1.91 26.52
N LEU A 188 -10.59 2.42 27.15
CA LEU A 188 -10.55 2.85 28.54
C LEU A 188 -10.64 1.69 29.54
N SER A 189 -11.35 0.62 29.20
CA SER A 189 -11.69 -0.46 30.16
C SER A 189 -11.14 -1.82 29.75
N THR A 190 -11.25 -2.21 28.47
CA THR A 190 -10.91 -3.56 28.02
C THR A 190 -9.42 -3.74 27.75
N LEU A 191 -8.76 -2.77 27.12
CA LEU A 191 -7.30 -2.82 26.89
C LEU A 191 -6.51 -2.98 28.20
N PRO A 192 -6.71 -2.15 29.24
CA PRO A 192 -5.96 -2.28 30.49
C PRO A 192 -6.43 -3.46 31.37
N SER A 193 -7.50 -4.18 30.98
CA SER A 193 -8.00 -5.31 31.75
C SER A 193 -6.97 -6.45 31.82
N HIS A 194 -7.12 -7.38 32.77
CA HIS A 194 -6.25 -8.54 32.86
C HIS A 194 -6.32 -9.48 31.63
N GLU A 195 -7.41 -9.43 30.86
CA GLU A 195 -7.60 -10.28 29.67
C GLU A 195 -6.68 -9.84 28.52
N VAL A 196 -6.65 -8.54 28.23
CA VAL A 196 -5.83 -7.97 27.15
C VAL A 196 -4.48 -7.50 27.67
N GLY A 197 -4.47 -6.79 28.80
CA GLY A 197 -3.28 -6.35 29.53
C GLY A 197 -2.39 -5.39 28.73
N ILE A 198 -2.99 -4.47 27.99
CA ILE A 198 -2.31 -3.42 27.23
C ILE A 198 -2.53 -2.08 27.93
N SER A 199 -1.44 -1.51 28.44
CA SER A 199 -1.45 -0.14 28.95
C SER A 199 -1.48 0.84 27.78
N THR A 200 -2.41 1.80 27.80
CA THR A 200 -2.48 2.84 26.76
C THR A 200 -1.20 3.68 26.68
N ARG A 201 -0.39 3.74 27.75
CA ARG A 201 0.92 4.43 27.77
C ARG A 201 2.03 3.70 27.02
N GLU A 202 1.83 2.43 26.70
CA GLU A 202 2.78 1.60 25.98
C GLU A 202 2.36 1.38 24.54
N VAL A 203 1.23 1.95 24.13
CA VAL A 203 0.66 1.79 22.79
C VAL A 203 1.42 2.64 21.78
N VAL A 204 1.69 2.00 20.65
CA VAL A 204 2.15 2.58 19.40
C VAL A 204 1.06 2.38 18.36
N LEU A 205 0.72 3.46 17.63
CA LEU A 205 -0.30 3.47 16.60
C LEU A 205 0.33 3.30 15.22
N GLU A 206 -0.34 2.56 14.35
CA GLU A 206 0.05 2.36 12.94
C GLU A 206 1.53 1.93 12.72
N PRO A 207 2.14 1.07 13.57
CA PRO A 207 3.52 0.65 13.37
C PRO A 207 3.71 -0.09 12.04
N SER A 208 4.74 0.32 11.30
CA SER A 208 5.07 -0.23 9.98
C SER A 208 6.36 -1.04 10.02
N PHE A 209 6.39 -2.14 9.27
CA PHE A 209 7.53 -3.06 9.18
C PHE A 209 7.77 -3.54 7.75
N ILE A 210 9.04 -3.72 7.41
CA ILE A 210 9.49 -4.44 6.23
C ILE A 210 10.10 -5.76 6.69
N CYS A 211 9.56 -6.89 6.23
CA CYS A 211 10.02 -8.22 6.57
C CYS A 211 10.51 -8.94 5.31
N GLU A 212 11.79 -8.75 5.01
CA GLU A 212 12.45 -9.42 3.88
C GLU A 212 12.43 -10.94 4.03
N ALA A 213 12.57 -11.47 5.26
CA ALA A 213 12.49 -12.90 5.54
C ALA A 213 11.23 -13.54 4.92
N LEU A 214 10.07 -12.91 5.10
CA LEU A 214 8.79 -13.35 4.55
C LEU A 214 8.47 -12.80 3.15
N GLY A 215 9.26 -11.84 2.67
CA GLY A 215 8.94 -11.03 1.51
C GLY A 215 7.62 -10.28 1.64
N LEU A 216 7.38 -9.72 2.82
CA LEU A 216 6.16 -9.01 3.19
C LEU A 216 6.48 -7.63 3.77
N ARG A 217 5.53 -6.72 3.66
CA ARG A 217 5.49 -5.50 4.49
C ARG A 217 4.11 -5.36 5.12
N GLY A 218 4.07 -4.79 6.32
CA GLY A 218 2.86 -4.75 7.12
C GLY A 218 2.75 -3.44 7.88
N ARG A 219 1.50 -3.00 8.05
CA ARG A 219 1.12 -1.92 8.96
C ARG A 219 0.04 -2.46 9.88
N LEU A 220 0.33 -2.47 11.18
CA LEU A 220 -0.59 -2.95 12.20
C LEU A 220 -1.35 -1.74 12.75
N ASP A 221 -2.58 -1.91 13.22
CA ASP A 221 -3.31 -0.77 13.78
C ASP A 221 -2.73 -0.33 15.14
N VAL A 222 -2.50 -1.29 16.04
CA VAL A 222 -2.02 -1.02 17.41
C VAL A 222 -1.02 -2.08 17.86
N MET A 223 0.05 -1.65 18.52
CA MET A 223 1.06 -2.53 19.10
C MET A 223 1.60 -1.96 20.41
N THR A 224 2.03 -2.80 21.34
CA THR A 224 2.83 -2.34 22.48
C THR A 224 4.26 -2.01 22.04
N ARG A 225 4.91 -1.07 22.70
CA ARG A 225 6.28 -0.60 22.36
C ARG A 225 7.32 -1.73 22.29
N ASN A 226 7.13 -2.80 23.06
CA ASN A 226 8.01 -3.97 23.05
C ASN A 226 7.63 -5.03 21.99
N GLY A 227 6.59 -4.80 21.18
CA GLY A 227 6.08 -5.74 20.18
C GLY A 227 5.35 -6.97 20.74
N ALA A 228 5.25 -7.13 22.06
CA ALA A 228 4.69 -8.34 22.66
C ALA A 228 3.18 -8.48 22.48
N LYS A 229 2.45 -7.37 22.30
CA LYS A 229 1.00 -7.38 22.10
C LYS A 229 0.61 -6.52 20.92
N LEU A 230 -0.30 -7.03 20.08
CA LEU A 230 -0.84 -6.28 18.95
C LEU A 230 -2.35 -6.45 18.82
N ILE A 231 -2.99 -5.45 18.21
CA ILE A 231 -4.42 -5.43 17.95
C ILE A 231 -4.63 -5.05 16.49
N GLU A 232 -5.50 -5.79 15.84
CA GLU A 232 -6.00 -5.50 14.49
C GLU A 232 -7.50 -5.20 14.58
N LEU A 233 -7.87 -3.98 14.18
CA LEU A 233 -9.22 -3.44 14.23
C LEU A 233 -10.02 -3.79 12.98
N LYS A 234 -11.27 -4.20 13.17
CA LYS A 234 -12.25 -4.46 12.11
C LYS A 234 -13.58 -3.78 12.43
N SER A 235 -14.02 -2.90 11.53
CA SER A 235 -15.30 -2.19 11.63
C SER A 235 -16.49 -2.97 11.06
N GLY A 236 -16.21 -4.01 10.27
CA GLY A 236 -17.21 -4.80 9.56
C GLY A 236 -17.84 -5.92 10.39
N LYS A 237 -18.65 -6.74 9.72
CA LYS A 237 -19.26 -7.94 10.31
C LYS A 237 -18.24 -9.08 10.41
N ALA A 238 -18.37 -9.89 11.46
CA ALA A 238 -17.70 -11.18 11.57
C ALA A 238 -18.59 -12.29 11.00
N ASP A 239 -18.05 -13.49 10.84
CA ASP A 239 -18.82 -14.65 10.38
C ASP A 239 -19.76 -15.17 11.48
N GLY A 240 -20.84 -15.84 11.08
CA GLY A 240 -21.75 -16.52 12.01
C GLY A 240 -22.73 -15.62 12.79
N GLU A 241 -22.81 -14.32 12.48
CA GLU A 241 -23.73 -13.35 13.13
C GLU A 241 -25.19 -13.85 13.20
N TYR A 242 -25.67 -14.52 12.14
CA TYR A 242 -27.05 -15.03 12.06
C TYR A 242 -27.29 -16.36 12.78
N TYR A 243 -26.22 -17.02 13.25
CA TYR A 243 -26.26 -18.35 13.86
C TYR A 243 -25.85 -18.34 15.34
N GLY A 244 -25.75 -17.16 15.96
CA GLY A 244 -25.49 -16.98 17.39
C GLY A 244 -24.02 -17.15 17.83
N LYS A 245 -23.14 -17.65 16.96
CA LYS A 245 -21.70 -17.76 17.22
C LYS A 245 -20.93 -16.83 16.29
N VAL A 246 -20.60 -15.64 16.81
CA VAL A 246 -19.74 -14.67 16.10
C VAL A 246 -18.31 -15.21 16.07
N GLN A 247 -17.77 -15.44 14.87
CA GLN A 247 -16.39 -15.88 14.65
C GLN A 247 -15.67 -14.91 13.72
N PRO A 248 -14.38 -14.65 13.93
CA PRO A 248 -13.60 -13.85 13.00
C PRO A 248 -13.54 -14.48 11.61
N LYS A 249 -13.52 -13.64 10.58
CA LYS A 249 -13.26 -14.10 9.21
C LYS A 249 -11.84 -14.64 9.09
N LEU A 250 -11.68 -15.72 8.32
CA LEU A 250 -10.38 -16.34 8.06
C LEU A 250 -9.32 -15.36 7.54
N GLU A 251 -9.72 -14.43 6.65
CA GLU A 251 -8.83 -13.40 6.10
C GLU A 251 -8.24 -12.49 7.20
N HIS A 252 -9.04 -12.16 8.22
CA HIS A 252 -8.61 -11.34 9.34
C HIS A 252 -7.69 -12.12 10.30
N VAL A 253 -8.01 -13.40 10.57
CA VAL A 253 -7.16 -14.27 11.42
C VAL A 253 -5.78 -14.47 10.78
N LEU A 254 -5.72 -14.68 9.47
CA LEU A 254 -4.46 -14.82 8.76
C LEU A 254 -3.67 -13.52 8.67
N GLN A 255 -4.34 -12.37 8.50
CA GLN A 255 -3.69 -11.06 8.55
C GLN A 255 -2.96 -10.84 9.88
N MET A 256 -3.67 -11.05 10.99
CA MET A 256 -3.10 -10.95 12.33
C MET A 256 -1.95 -11.95 12.53
N SER A 257 -2.09 -13.17 12.01
CA SER A 257 -1.04 -14.20 12.12
C SER A 257 0.23 -13.82 11.36
N LEU A 258 0.10 -13.23 10.17
CA LEU A 258 1.25 -12.74 9.40
C LEU A 258 1.96 -11.58 10.09
N TYR A 259 1.23 -10.68 10.76
CA TYR A 259 1.87 -9.63 11.57
C TYR A 259 2.67 -10.21 12.73
N LYS A 260 2.15 -11.23 13.40
CA LYS A 260 2.90 -11.96 14.43
C LYS A 260 4.17 -12.60 13.88
N GLU A 261 4.13 -13.20 12.68
CA GLU A 261 5.32 -13.72 12.02
C GLU A 261 6.33 -12.60 11.67
N ILE A 262 5.87 -11.44 11.20
CA ILE A 262 6.76 -10.29 10.95
C ILE A 262 7.51 -9.89 12.23
N LEU A 263 6.84 -9.79 13.36
CA LEU A 263 7.49 -9.45 14.64
C LEU A 263 8.47 -10.53 15.09
N HIS A 264 8.15 -11.81 14.85
CA HIS A 264 9.06 -12.91 15.12
C HIS A 264 10.38 -12.78 14.33
N TYR A 265 10.29 -12.57 13.02
CA TYR A 265 11.47 -12.51 12.15
C TYR A 265 12.24 -11.19 12.26
N ASN A 266 11.56 -10.05 12.47
CA ASN A 266 12.21 -8.74 12.52
C ASN A 266 12.77 -8.42 13.92
N LEU A 267 12.01 -8.72 14.98
CA LEU A 267 12.35 -8.34 16.35
C LEU A 267 12.90 -9.51 17.18
N GLY A 268 12.97 -10.72 16.62
CA GLY A 268 13.49 -11.91 17.30
C GLY A 268 12.60 -12.39 18.46
N LEU A 269 11.37 -11.90 18.56
CA LEU A 269 10.42 -12.30 19.60
C LEU A 269 9.97 -13.74 19.38
N LYS A 270 9.83 -14.54 20.44
CA LYS A 270 9.30 -15.90 20.28
C LYS A 270 7.81 -15.85 19.98
N ARG A 271 7.34 -16.82 19.19
CA ARG A 271 5.92 -16.89 18.81
C ARG A 271 5.01 -17.02 20.04
N GLU A 272 5.46 -17.62 21.14
CA GLU A 272 4.65 -17.74 22.36
C GLU A 272 4.56 -16.43 23.15
N GLU A 273 5.52 -15.51 22.95
CA GLU A 273 5.61 -14.21 23.63
C GLU A 273 4.79 -13.12 22.95
N ILE A 274 4.30 -13.37 21.72
CA ILE A 274 3.49 -12.43 20.94
C ILE A 274 2.00 -12.78 21.09
N ASN A 275 1.25 -11.94 21.80
CA ASN A 275 -0.21 -12.00 21.87
C ASN A 275 -0.83 -11.10 20.81
N ALA A 276 -1.81 -11.61 20.07
CA ALA A 276 -2.45 -10.86 19.00
C ALA A 276 -3.96 -10.95 19.14
N PHE A 277 -4.64 -9.81 19.01
CA PHE A 277 -6.07 -9.72 19.19
C PHE A 277 -6.74 -9.11 17.96
N LEU A 278 -7.80 -9.76 17.47
CA LEU A 278 -8.72 -9.15 16.52
C LEU A 278 -9.81 -8.41 17.27
N PHE A 279 -9.90 -7.10 17.06
CA PHE A 279 -10.92 -6.26 17.68
C PHE A 279 -12.02 -5.91 16.67
N TYR A 280 -13.25 -6.40 16.91
CA TYR A 280 -14.41 -5.99 16.12
C TYR A 280 -15.18 -4.89 16.84
N SER A 281 -15.01 -3.63 16.40
CA SER A 281 -15.64 -2.45 17.02
C SER A 281 -17.16 -2.44 16.94
N ARG A 282 -17.74 -3.20 16.00
CA ARG A 282 -19.19 -3.40 15.91
C ARG A 282 -19.77 -4.18 17.12
N TYR A 283 -19.00 -5.08 17.72
CA TYR A 283 -19.45 -6.02 18.77
C TYR A 283 -18.69 -5.88 20.11
N PRO A 284 -18.03 -4.74 20.32
CA PRO A 284 -16.87 -4.51 21.20
C PRO A 284 -16.12 -5.77 21.67
N ARG A 285 -15.71 -6.64 20.73
CA ARG A 285 -15.17 -7.96 21.07
C ARG A 285 -13.76 -8.16 20.56
N PHE A 286 -12.91 -8.69 21.45
CA PHE A 286 -11.56 -9.13 21.15
C PHE A 286 -11.54 -10.64 20.95
N PHE A 287 -10.79 -11.09 19.95
CA PHE A 287 -10.58 -12.50 19.67
C PHE A 287 -9.08 -12.81 19.65
N ASP A 288 -8.64 -13.73 20.50
CA ASP A 288 -7.33 -14.37 20.43
C ASP A 288 -7.49 -15.70 19.67
N GLU A 289 -7.56 -15.62 18.34
CA GLU A 289 -7.60 -16.81 17.50
C GLU A 289 -6.22 -17.13 16.92
N ARG A 290 -5.81 -18.40 17.06
CA ARG A 290 -4.54 -18.88 16.52
C ARG A 290 -4.78 -19.55 15.17
N SER A 291 -4.08 -19.09 14.14
CA SER A 291 -3.98 -19.86 12.89
C SER A 291 -3.15 -21.12 13.11
N SER A 292 -3.49 -22.19 12.38
CA SER A 292 -2.60 -23.35 12.29
C SER A 292 -1.35 -23.01 11.47
N VAL A 293 -0.24 -23.69 11.74
CA VAL A 293 1.00 -23.59 10.95
C VAL A 293 0.73 -23.87 9.48
N THR A 294 -0.13 -24.85 9.18
CA THR A 294 -0.55 -25.17 7.81
C THR A 294 -1.26 -23.99 7.13
N ALA A 295 -2.10 -23.24 7.85
CA ALA A 295 -2.80 -22.10 7.28
C ALA A 295 -1.83 -20.95 6.96
N VAL A 296 -0.87 -20.67 7.85
CA VAL A 296 0.20 -19.67 7.63
C VAL A 296 1.09 -20.09 6.46
N ARG A 297 1.59 -21.33 6.43
CA ARG A 297 2.37 -21.87 5.31
C ARG A 297 1.61 -21.72 3.99
N SER A 298 0.31 -22.00 4.02
CA SER A 298 -0.48 -21.96 2.81
C SER A 298 -0.73 -20.56 2.26
N ILE A 299 -0.80 -19.51 3.09
CA ILE A 299 -0.87 -18.13 2.58
C ILE A 299 0.50 -17.63 2.13
N LEU A 300 1.59 -18.09 2.74
CA LEU A 300 2.94 -17.80 2.23
C LEU A 300 3.22 -18.53 0.90
N ASN A 301 2.63 -19.72 0.67
CA ASN A 301 2.66 -20.37 -0.64
C ASN A 301 1.93 -19.53 -1.68
N LEU A 302 0.74 -19.01 -1.35
CA LEU A 302 0.02 -18.08 -2.23
C LEU A 302 0.85 -16.83 -2.54
N ARG A 303 1.61 -16.32 -1.56
CA ARG A 303 2.56 -15.23 -1.78
C ARG A 303 3.62 -15.59 -2.82
N ASN A 304 4.21 -16.79 -2.76
CA ASN A 304 5.16 -17.26 -3.77
C ASN A 304 4.52 -17.41 -5.15
N GLU A 305 3.31 -17.95 -5.23
CA GLU A 305 2.55 -18.09 -6.48
C GLU A 305 2.24 -16.73 -7.11
N ILE A 306 1.89 -15.71 -6.30
CA ILE A 306 1.67 -14.34 -6.79
C ILE A 306 2.94 -13.76 -7.38
N VAL A 307 4.09 -13.92 -6.70
CA VAL A 307 5.37 -13.42 -7.20
C VAL A 307 5.80 -14.17 -8.48
N GLY A 308 5.54 -15.47 -8.55
CA GLY A 308 5.72 -16.27 -9.76
C GLY A 308 4.88 -15.76 -10.93
N LEU A 309 3.58 -15.55 -10.71
CA LEU A 309 2.67 -14.95 -11.69
C LEU A 309 3.19 -13.60 -12.19
N GLU A 310 3.53 -12.66 -11.29
CA GLU A 310 3.98 -11.33 -11.71
C GLU A 310 5.33 -11.36 -12.43
N ARG A 311 6.21 -12.34 -12.11
CA ARG A 311 7.44 -12.59 -12.87
C ARG A 311 7.16 -13.10 -14.28
N ASP A 312 6.23 -14.04 -14.44
CA ASP A 312 5.85 -14.53 -15.76
C ASP A 312 5.19 -13.41 -16.60
N LEU A 313 4.38 -12.55 -15.99
CA LEU A 313 3.83 -11.35 -16.66
C LEU A 313 4.93 -10.37 -17.12
N ARG A 314 5.96 -10.16 -16.29
CA ARG A 314 7.17 -9.40 -16.66
C ARG A 314 7.90 -10.02 -17.85
N GLU A 315 7.86 -11.33 -18.02
CA GLU A 315 8.50 -12.04 -19.13
C GLU A 315 7.64 -12.06 -20.41
N GLY A 316 6.39 -11.60 -20.34
CA GLY A 316 5.49 -11.56 -21.50
C GLY A 316 4.60 -12.78 -21.65
N LYS A 317 4.49 -13.61 -20.61
CA LYS A 317 3.70 -14.85 -20.59
C LYS A 317 2.22 -14.64 -20.23
N PHE A 318 1.68 -13.46 -20.52
CA PHE A 318 0.27 -13.18 -20.24
C PHE A 318 -0.69 -14.19 -20.90
N ASP A 319 -0.34 -14.68 -22.09
CA ASP A 319 -1.18 -15.60 -22.85
C ASP A 319 -1.33 -16.96 -22.16
N ASP A 320 -0.38 -17.37 -21.32
CA ASP A 320 -0.47 -18.60 -20.53
C ASP A 320 -1.55 -18.49 -19.44
N TYR A 321 -1.82 -17.26 -18.98
CA TYR A 321 -2.82 -16.97 -17.93
C TYR A 321 -4.16 -16.53 -18.48
N LEU A 322 -4.24 -16.05 -19.72
CA LEU A 322 -5.48 -15.58 -20.31
C LEU A 322 -6.61 -16.64 -20.28
N PRO A 323 -6.36 -17.93 -20.61
CA PRO A 323 -7.38 -18.98 -20.47
C PRO A 323 -7.83 -19.23 -19.02
N LEU A 324 -6.97 -18.92 -18.04
CA LEU A 324 -7.21 -19.12 -16.62
C LEU A 324 -8.04 -17.98 -15.98
N LEU A 325 -8.24 -16.86 -16.70
CA LEU A 325 -9.05 -15.73 -16.27
C LEU A 325 -10.56 -16.02 -16.44
N ASN A 326 -11.04 -17.04 -15.74
CA ASN A 326 -12.45 -17.44 -15.75
C ASN A 326 -12.95 -17.76 -14.33
N THR A 327 -14.27 -17.82 -14.15
CA THR A 327 -14.88 -18.03 -12.83
C THR A 327 -14.63 -19.43 -12.27
N GLU A 328 -14.46 -20.44 -13.13
CA GLU A 328 -14.23 -21.83 -12.71
C GLU A 328 -12.85 -21.98 -12.07
N THR A 329 -11.81 -21.45 -12.70
CA THR A 329 -10.44 -21.43 -12.17
C THR A 329 -10.36 -20.70 -10.83
N LEU A 330 -11.06 -19.57 -10.67
CA LEU A 330 -11.02 -18.80 -9.42
C LEU A 330 -11.87 -19.42 -8.31
N ASN A 331 -12.93 -20.13 -8.64
CA ASN A 331 -13.82 -20.80 -7.68
C ASN A 331 -13.22 -22.12 -7.17
N THR A 332 -12.06 -22.03 -6.50
CA THR A 332 -11.32 -23.21 -6.03
C THR A 332 -12.06 -24.00 -4.95
N LYS A 333 -13.08 -23.41 -4.30
CA LYS A 333 -13.98 -24.12 -3.37
C LYS A 333 -15.21 -24.71 -4.03
N GLN A 334 -15.37 -24.56 -5.35
CA GLN A 334 -16.50 -25.10 -6.11
C GLN A 334 -17.86 -24.68 -5.52
N LEU A 335 -17.95 -23.42 -5.05
CA LEU A 335 -19.21 -22.89 -4.54
C LEU A 335 -20.25 -22.86 -5.67
N ASN A 336 -21.45 -23.37 -5.37
CA ASN A 336 -22.54 -23.45 -6.33
C ASN A 336 -23.90 -23.09 -5.69
N ASP A 337 -23.89 -22.34 -4.59
CA ASP A 337 -25.09 -21.98 -3.86
C ASP A 337 -25.70 -20.64 -4.31
N ARG A 338 -26.82 -20.27 -3.70
CA ARG A 338 -27.50 -18.99 -3.97
C ARG A 338 -26.61 -17.79 -3.67
N PHE A 339 -25.73 -17.89 -2.67
CA PHE A 339 -24.85 -16.79 -2.29
C PHE A 339 -23.83 -16.52 -3.40
N TYR A 340 -23.22 -17.58 -3.94
CA TYR A 340 -22.32 -17.50 -5.08
C TYR A 340 -23.00 -16.90 -6.31
N HIS A 341 -24.11 -17.50 -6.76
CA HIS A 341 -24.79 -17.08 -8.00
C HIS A 341 -25.40 -15.67 -7.92
N ARG A 342 -25.87 -15.24 -6.75
CA ARG A 342 -26.53 -13.94 -6.60
C ARG A 342 -25.56 -12.79 -6.35
N TYR A 343 -24.44 -13.03 -5.66
CA TYR A 343 -23.59 -11.95 -5.17
C TYR A 343 -22.15 -12.01 -5.70
N LEU A 344 -21.54 -13.19 -5.75
CA LEU A 344 -20.12 -13.31 -6.12
C LEU A 344 -19.91 -13.45 -7.62
N PHE A 345 -20.68 -14.35 -8.27
CA PHE A 345 -20.55 -14.64 -9.69
C PHE A 345 -20.76 -13.41 -10.58
N PRO A 346 -21.81 -12.58 -10.42
CA PRO A 346 -22.01 -11.42 -11.30
C PRO A 346 -20.89 -10.40 -11.20
N GLN A 347 -20.38 -10.14 -9.98
CA GLN A 347 -19.27 -9.21 -9.77
C GLN A 347 -17.99 -9.74 -10.43
N LEU A 348 -17.71 -11.04 -10.26
CA LEU A 348 -16.54 -11.67 -10.83
C LEU A 348 -16.62 -11.72 -12.37
N GLN A 349 -17.77 -12.09 -12.92
CA GLN A 349 -17.97 -12.14 -14.37
C GLN A 349 -17.84 -10.75 -15.02
N ASN A 350 -18.36 -9.69 -14.38
CA ASN A 350 -18.21 -8.32 -14.86
C ASN A 350 -16.75 -7.86 -14.90
N LEU A 351 -15.92 -8.34 -13.96
CA LEU A 351 -14.49 -8.07 -13.93
C LEU A 351 -13.71 -8.85 -14.99
N LEU A 352 -14.10 -10.10 -15.24
CA LEU A 352 -13.37 -10.98 -16.16
C LEU A 352 -13.74 -10.74 -17.62
N MET A 353 -14.98 -10.33 -17.91
CA MET A 353 -15.49 -10.21 -19.28
C MET A 353 -14.60 -9.35 -20.19
N PRO A 354 -14.09 -8.15 -19.80
CA PRO A 354 -13.22 -7.37 -20.67
C PRO A 354 -11.88 -8.05 -20.98
N LEU A 355 -11.36 -8.85 -20.05
CA LEU A 355 -10.11 -9.60 -20.24
C LEU A 355 -10.33 -10.80 -21.15
N GLN A 356 -11.42 -11.54 -20.96
CA GLN A 356 -11.76 -12.72 -21.75
C GLN A 356 -11.91 -12.40 -23.24
N ARG A 357 -12.44 -11.22 -23.57
CA ARG A 357 -12.55 -10.73 -24.96
C ARG A 357 -11.21 -10.61 -25.68
N LEU A 358 -10.10 -10.50 -24.97
CA LEU A 358 -8.77 -10.45 -25.60
C LEU A 358 -8.42 -11.76 -26.33
N ALA A 359 -9.08 -12.87 -25.99
CA ALA A 359 -8.91 -14.12 -26.71
C ALA A 359 -9.65 -14.14 -28.07
N ASP A 360 -10.58 -13.19 -28.30
CA ASP A 360 -11.36 -13.13 -29.52
C ASP A 360 -10.53 -12.54 -30.68
N ALA A 361 -10.68 -13.09 -31.88
CA ALA A 361 -9.94 -12.65 -33.06
C ALA A 361 -10.18 -11.16 -33.39
N ASP A 362 -11.39 -10.65 -33.12
CA ASP A 362 -11.77 -9.25 -33.35
C ASP A 362 -11.05 -8.26 -32.41
N PHE A 363 -10.46 -8.75 -31.31
CA PHE A 363 -9.72 -7.95 -30.32
C PHE A 363 -8.21 -8.12 -30.44
N SER A 364 -7.71 -8.62 -31.58
CA SER A 364 -6.28 -8.89 -31.76
C SER A 364 -5.40 -7.68 -31.48
N LEU A 365 -5.78 -6.47 -31.93
CA LEU A 365 -4.96 -5.27 -31.69
C LEU A 365 -4.99 -4.85 -30.22
N GLU A 366 -6.17 -4.86 -29.58
CA GLU A 366 -6.33 -4.64 -28.15
C GLU A 366 -5.50 -5.62 -27.33
N HIS A 367 -5.47 -6.90 -27.71
CA HIS A 367 -4.68 -7.93 -27.04
C HIS A 367 -3.18 -7.63 -27.15
N HIS A 368 -2.67 -7.34 -28.34
CA HIS A 368 -1.27 -6.96 -28.52
C HIS A 368 -0.90 -5.71 -27.72
N TYR A 369 -1.75 -4.67 -27.75
CA TYR A 369 -1.56 -3.45 -26.98
C TYR A 369 -1.54 -3.73 -25.48
N PHE A 370 -2.56 -4.42 -24.97
CA PHE A 370 -2.70 -4.75 -23.55
C PHE A 370 -1.51 -5.57 -23.07
N LYS A 371 -1.16 -6.66 -23.77
CA LYS A 371 -0.03 -7.52 -23.43
C LYS A 371 1.29 -6.75 -23.40
N ALA A 372 1.58 -5.94 -24.41
CA ALA A 372 2.83 -5.19 -24.49
C ALA A 372 3.00 -4.22 -23.31
N TYR A 373 1.97 -3.43 -23.01
CA TYR A 373 2.02 -2.47 -21.91
C TYR A 373 1.93 -3.15 -20.54
N LEU A 374 1.19 -4.26 -20.42
CA LEU A 374 1.15 -5.06 -19.20
C LEU A 374 2.55 -5.57 -18.85
N THR A 375 3.23 -6.17 -19.81
CA THR A 375 4.61 -6.65 -19.66
C THR A 375 5.57 -5.52 -19.32
N PHE A 376 5.43 -4.36 -19.98
CA PHE A 376 6.26 -3.19 -19.67
C PHE A 376 6.05 -2.71 -18.23
N ILE A 377 4.81 -2.56 -17.78
CA ILE A 377 4.49 -2.13 -16.40
C ILE A 377 5.07 -3.11 -15.39
N TYR A 378 4.90 -4.42 -15.62
CA TYR A 378 5.44 -5.44 -14.73
C TYR A 378 6.97 -5.49 -14.71
N ARG A 379 7.64 -5.25 -15.84
CA ARG A 379 9.11 -5.08 -15.89
C ARG A 379 9.57 -3.93 -15.03
N GLU A 380 8.98 -2.74 -15.22
CA GLU A 380 9.34 -1.55 -14.44
C GLU A 380 9.05 -1.73 -12.95
N GLN A 381 7.91 -2.33 -12.60
CA GLN A 381 7.56 -2.59 -11.21
C GLN A 381 8.54 -3.57 -10.55
N PHE A 382 8.91 -4.66 -11.21
CA PHE A 382 9.85 -5.62 -10.65
C PHE A 382 11.21 -4.96 -10.39
N LEU A 383 11.70 -4.18 -11.35
CA LEU A 383 12.95 -3.41 -11.21
C LEU A 383 12.87 -2.33 -10.13
N ALA A 384 11.70 -1.72 -9.93
CA ALA A 384 11.50 -0.73 -8.88
C ALA A 384 11.46 -1.36 -7.47
N LYS A 385 11.06 -2.63 -7.36
CA LYS A 385 10.98 -3.34 -6.07
C LYS A 385 12.27 -4.06 -5.71
N THR A 386 12.80 -4.85 -6.64
CA THR A 386 13.95 -5.72 -6.40
C THR A 386 15.26 -5.02 -6.78
N ASN A 387 16.38 -5.66 -6.47
CA ASN A 387 17.67 -5.26 -7.05
C ASN A 387 17.73 -5.68 -8.53
N ASP A 388 18.44 -4.92 -9.38
CA ASP A 388 18.71 -5.30 -10.77
C ASP A 388 20.04 -6.05 -10.94
N ASN A 389 20.72 -6.36 -9.82
CA ASN A 389 22.00 -7.09 -9.73
C ASN A 389 23.13 -6.48 -10.57
N ARG A 390 23.02 -5.20 -10.95
CA ARG A 390 24.10 -4.48 -11.62
C ARG A 390 24.96 -3.79 -10.57
N PRO A 391 26.29 -4.00 -10.57
CA PRO A 391 27.20 -3.46 -9.55
C PRO A 391 27.08 -1.95 -9.30
N GLU A 392 26.71 -1.18 -10.33
CA GLU A 392 26.64 0.29 -10.30
C GLU A 392 25.20 0.84 -10.28
N SER A 393 24.19 -0.02 -10.18
CA SER A 393 22.80 0.46 -10.22
C SER A 393 22.35 0.95 -8.86
N THR A 394 21.85 2.18 -8.84
CA THR A 394 21.22 2.77 -7.66
C THR A 394 19.71 2.50 -7.60
N ARG A 395 19.19 1.59 -8.41
CA ARG A 395 17.74 1.38 -8.58
C ARG A 395 17.20 0.28 -7.66
N GLY A 396 15.92 0.40 -7.32
CA GLY A 396 15.17 -0.65 -6.62
C GLY A 396 15.07 -0.43 -5.12
N PHE A 397 13.87 -0.64 -4.56
CA PHE A 397 13.60 -0.42 -3.15
C PHE A 397 14.37 -1.35 -2.22
N ALA A 398 14.63 -2.59 -2.65
CA ALA A 398 15.40 -3.57 -1.89
C ALA A 398 16.82 -3.11 -1.54
N ARG A 399 17.36 -2.07 -2.20
CA ARG A 399 18.64 -1.46 -1.82
C ARG A 399 18.67 -0.97 -0.38
N THR A 400 17.53 -0.59 0.19
CA THR A 400 17.43 -0.13 1.59
C THR A 400 17.96 -1.17 2.59
N TRP A 401 17.82 -2.47 2.31
CA TRP A 401 18.36 -3.56 3.14
C TRP A 401 19.46 -4.41 2.49
N THR A 402 19.65 -4.32 1.17
CA THR A 402 20.70 -5.08 0.46
C THR A 402 22.01 -4.32 0.32
N SER A 403 21.99 -2.98 0.34
CA SER A 403 23.20 -2.14 0.29
C SER A 403 23.70 -1.79 1.69
N ASP A 404 25.02 -1.71 1.86
CA ASP A 404 25.62 -1.24 3.11
C ASP A 404 25.44 0.28 3.30
N VAL A 405 25.57 0.74 4.54
CA VAL A 405 25.34 2.14 4.92
C VAL A 405 26.32 3.08 4.19
N THR A 406 27.58 2.69 4.01
CA THR A 406 28.60 3.52 3.35
C THR A 406 28.21 3.79 1.90
N THR A 407 27.83 2.74 1.17
CA THR A 407 27.37 2.86 -0.22
C THR A 407 26.15 3.76 -0.33
N LYS A 408 25.17 3.62 0.58
CA LYS A 408 23.96 4.47 0.61
C LYS A 408 24.29 5.94 0.94
N GLN A 409 25.25 6.19 1.82
CA GLN A 409 25.69 7.56 2.14
C GLN A 409 26.41 8.22 0.96
N LEU A 410 27.27 7.47 0.26
CA LEU A 410 27.97 7.96 -0.93
C LEU A 410 27.00 8.32 -2.07
N SER A 411 25.89 7.60 -2.22
CA SER A 411 24.84 7.94 -3.19
C SER A 411 23.82 8.98 -2.68
N GLY A 412 23.91 9.40 -1.42
CA GLY A 412 22.97 10.34 -0.81
C GLY A 412 21.58 9.77 -0.51
N ASP A 413 21.42 8.43 -0.54
CA ASP A 413 20.13 7.73 -0.39
C ASP A 413 19.74 7.44 1.08
N ILE A 414 20.60 7.82 2.04
CA ILE A 414 20.34 7.71 3.47
C ILE A 414 20.89 8.93 4.22
N LEU A 415 20.14 9.38 5.21
CA LEU A 415 20.61 10.29 6.25
C LEU A 415 20.76 9.49 7.54
N VAL A 416 21.92 9.53 8.19
CA VAL A 416 22.19 8.83 9.46
C VAL A 416 22.68 9.80 10.54
N GLY A 417 22.55 9.42 11.81
CA GLY A 417 23.05 10.24 12.92
C GLY A 417 22.18 11.46 13.22
N LEU A 418 20.92 11.46 12.77
CA LEU A 418 19.98 12.54 13.03
C LEU A 418 19.62 12.58 14.51
N LYS A 419 19.51 13.77 15.10
CA LYS A 419 19.07 13.95 16.49
C LYS A 419 17.77 14.72 16.53
N ILE A 420 16.83 14.32 17.37
CA ILE A 420 15.57 15.05 17.51
C ILE A 420 15.85 16.38 18.23
N ARG A 421 15.65 17.49 17.52
CA ARG A 421 15.70 18.85 18.06
C ARG A 421 14.36 19.23 18.70
N ASP A 422 13.26 18.95 18.01
CA ASP A 422 11.92 19.34 18.46
C ASP A 422 10.84 18.37 17.97
N LEU A 423 9.76 18.25 18.74
CA LEU A 423 8.58 17.45 18.43
C LEU A 423 7.36 18.38 18.51
N LYS A 424 6.73 18.65 17.37
CA LYS A 424 5.65 19.64 17.24
C LYS A 424 4.29 18.99 16.97
N GLY A 425 3.26 19.61 17.51
CA GLY A 425 1.84 19.29 17.29
C GLY A 425 1.00 19.66 18.53
N ASP A 426 -0.33 19.63 18.40
CA ASP A 426 -1.27 19.94 19.48
C ASP A 426 -1.71 18.65 20.18
N GLY A 427 -1.21 18.41 21.40
CA GLY A 427 -1.46 17.18 22.18
C GLY A 427 -0.73 15.91 21.67
N VAL A 428 -0.50 15.79 20.36
CA VAL A 428 0.23 14.70 19.70
C VAL A 428 1.36 15.24 18.83
N VAL A 429 2.32 14.40 18.46
CA VAL A 429 3.40 14.75 17.53
C VAL A 429 2.90 14.57 16.11
N GLU A 430 2.92 15.65 15.34
CA GLU A 430 2.61 15.68 13.90
C GLU A 430 3.86 15.96 13.06
N ARG A 431 4.85 16.63 13.66
CA ARG A 431 6.12 16.96 13.00
C ARG A 431 7.31 16.67 13.90
N ILE A 432 8.37 16.16 13.29
CA ILE A 432 9.68 15.98 13.94
C ILE A 432 10.68 16.91 13.27
N VAL A 433 11.40 17.67 14.07
CA VAL A 433 12.53 18.48 13.61
C VAL A 433 13.81 17.80 14.04
N PHE A 434 14.64 17.43 13.08
CA PHE A 434 15.94 16.82 13.29
C PHE A 434 17.07 17.83 13.12
N ASP A 435 18.10 17.71 13.95
CA ASP A 435 19.45 18.19 13.68
C ASP A 435 20.16 17.19 12.76
N LEU A 436 20.75 17.70 11.68
CA LEU A 436 21.61 16.92 10.80
C LEU A 436 23.08 17.11 11.24
N PRO A 437 23.88 16.03 11.32
CA PRO A 437 25.31 16.16 11.50
C PRO A 437 25.96 16.79 10.26
N ASP A 438 27.17 17.30 10.42
CA ASP A 438 27.98 17.73 9.28
C ASP A 438 28.46 16.50 8.49
N TYR A 439 27.86 16.30 7.32
CA TYR A 439 28.24 15.22 6.38
C TYR A 439 29.42 15.61 5.48
N GLY A 440 29.95 16.84 5.60
CA GLY A 440 31.02 17.39 4.78
C GLY A 440 30.53 18.00 3.46
N GLU A 441 31.37 18.85 2.87
CA GLU A 441 31.03 19.67 1.67
C GLU A 441 30.69 18.85 0.42
N GLN A 442 31.11 17.58 0.35
CA GLN A 442 30.89 16.71 -0.81
C GLN A 442 29.59 15.92 -0.73
N PHE A 443 28.89 15.94 0.42
CA PHE A 443 27.65 15.21 0.58
C PHE A 443 26.49 15.96 -0.07
N ILE A 444 25.78 15.30 -0.98
CA ILE A 444 24.58 15.83 -1.63
C ILE A 444 23.43 14.87 -1.31
N PRO A 445 22.47 15.26 -0.45
CA PRO A 445 21.33 14.41 -0.14
C PRO A 445 20.43 14.24 -1.37
N ASN A 446 20.04 13.00 -1.67
CA ASN A 446 19.16 12.66 -2.79
C ASN A 446 17.67 12.75 -2.38
N PHE A 447 17.29 13.72 -1.55
CA PHE A 447 15.93 13.82 -0.97
C PHE A 447 15.20 15.07 -1.46
N ASN A 448 13.91 14.94 -1.75
CA ASN A 448 13.08 16.05 -2.23
C ASN A 448 12.04 16.52 -1.21
N ILE A 449 11.71 17.80 -1.24
CA ILE A 449 10.57 18.34 -0.48
C ILE A 449 9.27 17.69 -0.99
N GLY A 450 8.43 17.22 -0.06
CA GLY A 450 7.19 16.49 -0.33
C GLY A 450 7.38 14.99 -0.56
N GLU A 451 8.62 14.49 -0.57
CA GLU A 451 8.91 13.07 -0.72
C GLU A 451 8.55 12.29 0.56
N MET A 452 7.94 11.12 0.38
CA MET A 452 7.67 10.16 1.45
C MET A 452 8.95 9.40 1.80
N VAL A 453 9.27 9.35 3.09
CA VAL A 453 10.44 8.67 3.64
C VAL A 453 10.04 7.81 4.83
N GLN A 454 10.94 6.88 5.17
CA GLN A 454 10.84 6.07 6.37
C GLN A 454 11.95 6.42 7.35
N CYS A 455 11.57 6.67 8.60
CA CYS A 455 12.43 7.08 9.68
C CYS A 455 12.43 6.00 10.77
N TYR A 456 13.60 5.69 11.33
CA TYR A 456 13.75 4.70 12.40
C TYR A 456 14.89 5.06 13.34
N ALA A 457 14.82 4.60 14.59
CA ALA A 457 15.86 4.80 15.59
C ALA A 457 17.02 3.82 15.35
N CYS A 458 18.25 4.26 15.60
CA CYS A 458 19.46 3.47 15.42
C CYS A 458 20.31 3.41 16.72
N PRO A 459 19.79 2.84 17.82
CA PRO A 459 20.57 2.70 19.05
C PRO A 459 21.83 1.84 18.87
N ASN A 460 21.83 0.91 17.91
CA ASN A 460 22.97 0.04 17.59
C ASN A 460 23.44 0.25 16.15
N VAL A 461 24.70 -0.08 15.88
CA VAL A 461 25.34 0.06 14.55
C VAL A 461 24.70 -0.83 13.48
N HIS A 462 24.10 -1.96 13.88
CA HIS A 462 23.47 -2.90 12.96
C HIS A 462 21.99 -2.60 12.67
N ASP A 463 21.44 -1.58 13.31
CA ASP A 463 20.04 -1.21 13.12
C ASP A 463 19.79 -0.69 11.71
N ASN A 464 18.74 -1.20 11.09
CA ASN A 464 18.35 -0.88 9.74
C ASN A 464 16.83 -1.03 9.58
N VAL A 465 16.35 -0.81 8.36
CA VAL A 465 14.92 -0.86 8.01
C VAL A 465 14.21 -2.19 8.32
N LEU A 466 14.95 -3.29 8.50
CA LEU A 466 14.42 -4.61 8.82
C LEU A 466 14.35 -4.88 10.33
N SER A 467 15.23 -4.27 11.14
CA SER A 467 15.33 -4.57 12.58
C SER A 467 14.53 -3.61 13.45
N GLN A 468 13.96 -2.56 12.87
CA GLN A 468 13.31 -1.48 13.59
C GLN A 468 11.88 -1.25 13.10
N GLN A 469 11.07 -0.66 13.98
CA GLN A 469 9.79 -0.12 13.57
C GLN A 469 10.01 1.15 12.73
N LEU A 470 9.27 1.26 11.63
CA LEU A 470 9.35 2.37 10.70
C LEU A 470 8.27 3.42 10.98
N VAL A 471 8.68 4.69 10.97
CA VAL A 471 7.82 5.87 11.01
C VAL A 471 7.81 6.48 9.62
N ARG A 472 6.64 6.54 8.99
CA ARG A 472 6.48 7.13 7.65
C ARG A 472 6.13 8.59 7.75
N GLY A 473 6.66 9.41 6.85
CA GLY A 473 6.33 10.83 6.78
C GLY A 473 6.87 11.50 5.53
N ASN A 474 6.43 12.73 5.29
CA ASN A 474 6.87 13.53 4.15
C ASN A 474 7.87 14.60 4.60
N ILE A 475 8.92 14.83 3.81
CA ILE A 475 9.87 15.92 4.06
C ILE A 475 9.17 17.25 3.79
N GLU A 476 8.97 18.06 4.83
CA GLU A 476 8.43 19.42 4.71
C GLU A 476 9.53 20.41 4.34
N GLN A 477 10.71 20.23 4.93
CA GLN A 477 11.87 21.08 4.71
C GLN A 477 13.16 20.30 4.97
N ILE A 478 14.17 20.54 4.14
CA ILE A 478 15.54 20.06 4.33
C ILE A 478 16.52 21.21 4.09
N THR A 479 17.54 21.29 4.94
CA THR A 479 18.64 22.27 4.92
C THR A 479 19.93 21.55 5.29
N ASP A 480 21.07 22.24 5.21
CA ASP A 480 22.38 21.64 5.55
C ASP A 480 22.52 21.23 7.02
N HIS A 481 21.64 21.72 7.90
CA HIS A 481 21.73 21.50 9.36
C HIS A 481 20.46 20.94 9.99
N SER A 482 19.35 20.86 9.24
CA SER A 482 18.07 20.43 9.79
C SER A 482 17.12 19.88 8.76
N LEU A 483 16.29 18.94 9.21
CA LEU A 483 15.21 18.34 8.44
C LEU A 483 13.92 18.38 9.26
N THR A 484 12.82 18.78 8.63
CA THR A 484 11.48 18.70 9.22
C THR A 484 10.66 17.63 8.50
N LEU A 485 10.24 16.63 9.25
CA LEU A 485 9.42 15.52 8.80
C LEU A 485 7.98 15.72 9.28
N VAL A 486 7.01 15.71 8.37
CA VAL A 486 5.58 15.65 8.69
C VAL A 486 5.18 14.18 8.74
N LEU A 487 4.68 13.73 9.88
CA LEU A 487 4.29 12.33 10.06
C LEU A 487 3.05 12.00 9.22
N ALA A 488 3.04 10.81 8.63
CA ALA A 488 1.84 10.28 7.99
C ALA A 488 0.74 9.97 9.02
N TYR A 489 1.14 9.61 10.24
CA TYR A 489 0.27 9.31 11.37
C TYR A 489 0.83 9.97 12.62
N SER A 490 -0.01 10.72 13.32
CA SER A 490 0.40 11.40 14.55
C SER A 490 0.73 10.38 15.63
N GLN A 491 1.79 10.66 16.39
CA GLN A 491 2.29 9.74 17.42
C GLN A 491 2.35 10.43 18.78
N ARG A 492 2.33 9.66 19.86
CA ARG A 492 2.56 10.20 21.19
C ARG A 492 4.02 10.59 21.38
N ARG A 493 4.28 11.65 22.14
CA ARG A 493 5.64 12.16 22.34
C ARG A 493 6.62 11.13 22.92
N HIS A 494 6.15 10.25 23.80
CA HIS A 494 6.99 9.22 24.45
C HIS A 494 7.38 8.05 23.54
N TYR A 495 6.78 7.96 22.35
CA TYR A 495 7.20 7.01 21.32
C TYR A 495 8.62 7.32 20.84
N PHE A 496 8.96 8.61 20.73
CA PHE A 496 10.27 9.06 20.26
C PHE A 496 11.30 9.11 21.39
N GLN A 497 12.42 8.43 21.18
CA GLN A 497 13.59 8.49 22.05
C GLN A 497 14.46 9.68 21.62
N THR A 498 14.83 10.56 22.53
CA THR A 498 15.58 11.79 22.16
C THR A 498 17.09 11.62 22.33
N ASP A 499 17.51 10.52 22.96
CA ASP A 499 18.87 10.16 23.33
C ASP A 499 19.54 9.19 22.35
N VAL A 500 18.83 8.74 21.32
CA VAL A 500 19.32 7.84 20.28
C VAL A 500 19.41 8.55 18.93
N PRO A 501 20.37 8.18 18.06
CA PRO A 501 20.39 8.70 16.69
C PRO A 501 19.29 8.06 15.86
N TYR A 502 18.85 8.76 14.83
CA TYR A 502 17.89 8.29 13.84
C TYR A 502 18.53 8.17 12.46
N ALA A 503 17.88 7.39 11.60
CA ALA A 503 18.14 7.36 10.18
C ALA A 503 16.86 7.61 9.38
N ILE A 504 17.01 8.19 8.19
CA ILE A 504 15.95 8.41 7.21
C ILE A 504 16.40 7.82 5.87
N GLU A 505 15.52 7.02 5.27
CA GLU A 505 15.70 6.41 3.95
C GLU A 505 14.47 6.63 3.08
N HIS A 506 14.65 6.47 1.77
CA HIS A 506 13.54 6.47 0.81
C HIS A 506 12.51 5.38 1.16
N ASP A 507 11.26 5.71 0.86
CA ASP A 507 10.15 4.79 0.94
C ASP A 507 9.62 4.48 -0.46
N SER A 508 8.93 3.35 -0.65
CA SER A 508 8.40 2.94 -1.95
C SER A 508 6.89 2.77 -1.95
N THR A 509 6.28 3.15 -3.07
CA THR A 509 4.84 2.94 -3.30
C THR A 509 4.59 2.32 -4.67
N ASP A 510 3.60 1.44 -4.73
CA ASP A 510 3.15 0.80 -5.99
C ASP A 510 2.10 1.64 -6.72
N MET A 511 1.95 2.92 -6.35
CA MET A 511 0.87 3.77 -6.84
C MET A 511 0.98 4.01 -8.35
N GLY A 512 2.19 4.25 -8.86
CA GLY A 512 2.41 4.50 -10.29
C GLY A 512 2.06 3.30 -11.16
N SER A 513 2.59 2.12 -10.84
CA SER A 513 2.30 0.88 -11.57
C SER A 513 0.82 0.48 -11.45
N SER A 514 0.23 0.63 -10.26
CA SER A 514 -1.19 0.33 -10.05
C SER A 514 -2.12 1.28 -10.81
N LEU A 515 -1.78 2.56 -10.94
CA LEU A 515 -2.55 3.50 -11.76
C LEU A 515 -2.46 3.14 -13.25
N ALA A 516 -1.27 2.75 -13.73
CA ALA A 516 -1.08 2.32 -15.11
C ALA A 516 -1.89 1.05 -15.45
N LEU A 517 -1.88 0.05 -14.56
CA LEU A 517 -2.69 -1.17 -14.71
C LEU A 517 -4.20 -0.87 -14.77
N LYS A 518 -4.69 0.00 -13.88
CA LYS A 518 -6.09 0.45 -13.91
C LYS A 518 -6.42 1.20 -15.20
N GLY A 519 -5.49 2.00 -15.71
CA GLY A 519 -5.62 2.66 -17.01
C GLY A 519 -5.74 1.68 -18.17
N LEU A 520 -4.93 0.61 -18.17
CA LEU A 520 -5.04 -0.47 -19.16
C LEU A 520 -6.37 -1.20 -19.08
N TYR A 521 -6.83 -1.51 -17.88
CA TYR A 521 -8.12 -2.16 -17.70
C TYR A 521 -9.29 -1.24 -18.11
N ALA A 522 -9.23 0.05 -17.76
CA ALA A 522 -10.22 1.05 -18.19
C ALA A 522 -10.25 1.22 -19.72
N PHE A 523 -9.11 1.07 -20.40
CA PHE A 523 -9.05 1.02 -21.86
C PHE A 523 -9.87 -0.15 -22.44
N LEU A 524 -9.81 -1.34 -21.83
CA LEU A 524 -10.63 -2.49 -22.26
C LEU A 524 -12.13 -2.27 -22.04
N GLN A 525 -12.48 -1.50 -21.00
CA GLN A 525 -13.86 -1.17 -20.68
C GLN A 525 -14.43 -0.02 -21.53
N ALA A 526 -13.58 0.76 -22.20
CA ALA A 526 -14.01 1.87 -23.03
C ALA A 526 -14.86 1.38 -24.21
N ASP A 527 -15.72 2.24 -24.77
CA ASP A 527 -16.48 1.91 -25.96
C ASP A 527 -15.57 1.73 -27.20
N ALA A 528 -16.11 1.10 -28.25
CA ALA A 528 -15.35 0.79 -29.46
C ALA A 528 -14.81 2.06 -30.18
N ASP A 529 -15.54 3.18 -30.15
CA ASP A 529 -15.14 4.43 -30.78
C ASP A 529 -13.92 5.04 -30.06
N ARG A 530 -13.92 4.99 -28.71
CA ARG A 530 -12.81 5.41 -27.87
C ARG A 530 -11.58 4.52 -28.05
N ARG A 531 -11.74 3.19 -28.08
CA ARG A 531 -10.61 2.27 -28.30
C ARG A 531 -9.99 2.48 -29.68
N ALA A 532 -10.81 2.56 -30.74
CA ALA A 532 -10.35 2.83 -32.09
C ALA A 532 -9.60 4.16 -32.20
N LEU A 533 -10.07 5.21 -31.51
CA LEU A 533 -9.37 6.49 -31.44
C LEU A 533 -7.99 6.37 -30.75
N LEU A 534 -7.92 5.68 -29.61
CA LEU A 534 -6.67 5.53 -28.84
C LEU A 534 -5.65 4.63 -29.55
N LEU A 535 -6.11 3.63 -30.30
CA LEU A 535 -5.27 2.74 -31.11
C LEU A 535 -4.93 3.32 -32.49
N GLY A 536 -5.43 4.51 -32.83
CA GLY A 536 -5.20 5.12 -34.15
C GLY A 536 -5.92 4.42 -35.30
N GLN A 537 -6.95 3.60 -35.03
CA GLN A 537 -7.79 2.94 -36.04
C GLN A 537 -8.86 3.86 -36.63
N ARG A 538 -9.07 5.05 -36.05
CA ARG A 538 -10.04 6.04 -36.51
C ARG A 538 -9.40 7.41 -36.66
N GLU A 539 -9.77 8.14 -37.71
CA GLU A 539 -9.36 9.53 -37.91
C GLU A 539 -9.91 10.48 -36.83
N LEU A 540 -9.17 11.58 -36.62
CA LEU A 540 -9.52 12.66 -35.71
C LEU A 540 -10.64 13.52 -36.31
N ARG A 541 -11.61 13.89 -35.47
CA ARG A 541 -12.75 14.73 -35.84
C ARG A 541 -12.45 16.20 -35.55
N VAL A 542 -12.72 17.06 -36.53
CA VAL A 542 -12.54 18.52 -36.44
C VAL A 542 -13.84 19.23 -36.82
N ASP A 543 -14.15 20.29 -36.09
CA ASP A 543 -15.32 21.14 -36.26
C ASP A 543 -14.92 22.55 -36.69
N THR A 544 -14.71 22.75 -38.00
CA THR A 544 -14.25 24.02 -38.58
C THR A 544 -15.26 25.16 -38.44
N CYS A 545 -16.52 24.86 -38.14
CA CYS A 545 -17.55 25.86 -37.88
C CYS A 545 -17.32 26.62 -36.57
N ARG A 546 -16.52 26.08 -35.63
CA ARG A 546 -16.19 26.76 -34.39
C ARG A 546 -15.19 27.88 -34.64
N GLN A 547 -15.55 29.08 -34.17
CA GLN A 547 -14.73 30.29 -34.27
C GLN A 547 -14.34 30.81 -32.88
N LEU A 548 -13.25 31.55 -32.79
CA LEU A 548 -12.88 32.23 -31.54
C LEU A 548 -13.79 33.45 -31.30
N ILE A 549 -14.16 33.67 -30.03
CA ILE A 549 -15.00 34.81 -29.64
C ILE A 549 -14.14 36.05 -29.39
N SER A 550 -12.88 35.86 -28.98
CA SER A 550 -11.87 36.90 -28.81
C SER A 550 -10.72 36.74 -29.78
N HIS A 551 -9.95 37.81 -29.96
CA HIS A 551 -8.74 37.85 -30.78
C HIS A 551 -7.52 37.71 -29.85
N PRO A 552 -7.11 36.49 -29.49
CA PRO A 552 -5.83 36.31 -28.79
C PRO A 552 -4.68 36.80 -29.69
N GLU A 553 -3.50 37.01 -29.10
CA GLU A 553 -2.31 37.41 -29.86
C GLU A 553 -2.11 36.56 -31.12
N THR A 554 -1.70 37.19 -32.21
CA THR A 554 -1.63 36.57 -33.55
C THR A 554 -0.81 35.28 -33.57
N LYS A 555 0.22 35.17 -32.72
CA LYS A 555 1.09 33.99 -32.64
C LYS A 555 0.41 32.76 -32.05
N VAL A 556 -0.65 32.92 -31.26
CA VAL A 556 -1.32 31.82 -30.54
C VAL A 556 -2.72 31.53 -31.08
N ARG A 557 -3.26 32.46 -31.88
CA ARG A 557 -4.61 32.39 -32.42
C ARG A 557 -4.91 31.08 -33.14
N ASP A 558 -4.04 30.64 -34.03
CA ASP A 558 -4.27 29.44 -34.83
C ASP A 558 -4.25 28.18 -33.97
N ILE A 559 -3.34 28.11 -33.00
CA ILE A 559 -3.23 27.01 -32.03
C ILE A 559 -4.52 26.93 -31.19
N VAL A 560 -5.00 28.06 -30.67
CA VAL A 560 -6.22 28.12 -29.86
C VAL A 560 -7.46 27.78 -30.70
N LEU A 561 -7.50 28.22 -31.96
CA LEU A 561 -8.58 27.88 -32.88
C LEU A 561 -8.57 26.37 -33.17
N GLN A 562 -7.42 25.78 -33.51
CA GLN A 562 -7.29 24.34 -33.74
C GLN A 562 -7.70 23.53 -32.51
N ALA A 563 -7.26 23.93 -31.31
CA ALA A 563 -7.68 23.28 -30.06
C ALA A 563 -9.21 23.37 -29.84
N LYS A 564 -9.83 24.51 -30.16
CA LYS A 564 -11.30 24.70 -30.05
C LYS A 564 -12.07 23.86 -31.08
N GLN A 565 -11.50 23.69 -32.27
CA GLN A 565 -12.09 22.94 -33.37
C GLN A 565 -11.91 21.42 -33.20
N ALA A 566 -10.94 20.96 -32.42
CA ALA A 566 -10.77 19.54 -32.10
C ALA A 566 -11.99 18.99 -31.34
N ARG A 567 -12.52 17.84 -31.77
CA ARG A 567 -13.60 17.12 -31.07
C ARG A 567 -13.12 15.94 -30.22
N ASP A 568 -11.88 15.49 -30.45
CA ASP A 568 -11.29 14.34 -29.76
C ASP A 568 -10.20 14.80 -28.77
N TYR A 569 -8.94 14.88 -29.22
CA TYR A 569 -7.81 15.43 -28.47
C TYR A 569 -7.00 16.40 -29.32
N PHE A 570 -6.22 17.26 -28.68
CA PHE A 570 -5.32 18.21 -29.32
C PHE A 570 -3.93 18.09 -28.71
N LEU A 571 -2.92 17.87 -29.56
CA LEU A 571 -1.53 17.73 -29.12
C LEU A 571 -0.80 19.07 -29.26
N LEU A 572 -0.54 19.71 -28.12
CA LEU A 572 0.21 20.96 -28.08
C LEU A 572 1.72 20.68 -28.06
N VAL A 573 2.38 20.90 -29.19
CA VAL A 573 3.85 20.81 -29.30
C VAL A 573 4.47 22.17 -29.08
N GLY A 574 5.47 22.26 -28.20
CA GLY A 574 6.26 23.47 -28.01
C GLY A 574 7.75 23.15 -27.83
N PRO A 575 8.65 23.80 -28.58
CA PRO A 575 10.09 23.73 -28.32
C PRO A 575 10.47 24.28 -26.94
N PRO A 576 11.67 23.95 -26.40
CA PRO A 576 12.19 24.58 -25.19
C PRO A 576 12.20 26.12 -25.32
N GLY A 577 11.83 26.83 -24.26
CA GLY A 577 11.83 28.30 -24.25
C GLY A 577 10.61 28.99 -24.87
N THR A 578 9.65 28.27 -25.48
CA THR A 578 8.41 28.89 -26.02
C THR A 578 7.37 29.26 -24.95
N GLY A 579 7.79 29.31 -23.69
CA GLY A 579 6.97 29.78 -22.60
C GLY A 579 5.83 28.85 -22.21
N LYS A 580 5.82 27.55 -22.55
CA LYS A 580 4.75 26.55 -22.24
C LYS A 580 4.09 26.68 -20.86
N ARG A 581 4.80 27.18 -19.85
CA ARG A 581 4.30 27.44 -18.48
C ARG A 581 3.46 28.72 -18.33
N MET A 582 3.53 29.68 -19.26
CA MET A 582 2.67 30.88 -19.33
C MET A 582 1.36 30.63 -20.11
N TRP A 583 1.27 29.57 -20.91
CA TRP A 583 0.08 29.20 -21.70
C TRP A 583 -1.10 28.60 -20.90
N PRO A 584 -0.91 27.90 -19.75
CA PRO A 584 -2.01 27.41 -18.90
C PRO A 584 -2.81 28.53 -18.22
N CYS A 585 -2.40 29.80 -18.37
CA CYS A 585 -3.20 30.96 -18.00
C CYS A 585 -4.36 31.26 -18.98
N ILE A 586 -4.44 30.58 -20.13
CA ILE A 586 -5.56 30.70 -21.08
C ILE A 586 -6.85 30.04 -20.52
N PRO A 587 -6.80 28.88 -19.82
CA PRO A 587 -7.91 28.38 -19.01
C PRO A 587 -8.46 29.39 -17.99
N TRP A 588 -7.60 30.20 -17.36
CA TRP A 588 -8.04 31.26 -16.45
C TRP A 588 -8.94 32.30 -17.15
N TRP A 589 -8.69 32.56 -18.44
CA TRP A 589 -9.52 33.40 -19.30
C TRP A 589 -10.85 32.71 -19.70
N TRP A 590 -10.83 31.38 -19.87
CA TRP A 590 -12.04 30.58 -20.12
C TRP A 590 -12.95 30.48 -18.89
N SER A 591 -12.40 30.22 -17.69
CA SER A 591 -13.16 30.10 -16.44
C SER A 591 -13.79 31.43 -16.03
N SER A 592 -13.09 32.56 -16.24
CA SER A 592 -13.64 33.89 -15.97
C SER A 592 -14.75 34.31 -16.97
N CYS A 593 -14.73 33.78 -18.19
CA CYS A 593 -15.86 33.94 -19.14
C CYS A 593 -17.06 33.03 -18.79
N PHE A 594 -16.81 31.83 -18.24
CA PHE A 594 -17.89 30.92 -17.82
C PHE A 594 -18.59 31.42 -16.55
N LEU A 595 -17.84 31.97 -15.58
CA LEU A 595 -18.38 32.60 -14.36
C LEU A 595 -19.17 33.88 -14.66
N LYS A 596 -18.72 34.72 -15.61
CA LYS A 596 -19.49 35.89 -16.06
C LYS A 596 -20.82 35.54 -16.74
N ARG A 597 -20.96 34.31 -17.27
CA ARG A 597 -22.21 33.85 -17.88
C ARG A 597 -23.24 33.39 -16.83
N LEU A 598 -22.79 32.99 -15.64
CA LEU A 598 -23.66 32.66 -14.50
C LEU A 598 -24.12 33.93 -13.74
N GLU A 599 -23.32 35.00 -13.71
CA GLU A 599 -23.75 36.27 -13.10
C GLU A 599 -24.88 36.98 -13.88
N ASN A 600 -25.00 36.73 -15.19
CA ASN A 600 -26.07 37.30 -16.02
C ASN A 600 -27.38 36.49 -16.02
N VAL A 601 -27.48 35.43 -15.22
CA VAL A 601 -28.74 34.71 -14.95
C VAL A 601 -29.15 34.98 -13.51
N ARG A 602 -29.52 36.23 -13.19
CA ARG A 602 -30.24 36.57 -11.96
C ARG A 602 -31.72 36.80 -12.28
N GLY A 603 -32.55 35.84 -11.88
CA GLY A 603 -33.96 36.10 -11.55
C GLY A 603 -34.07 36.94 -10.26
N PRO A 604 -35.25 37.51 -9.95
CA PRO A 604 -35.35 38.60 -9.00
C PRO A 604 -35.24 38.16 -7.52
N SER A 605 -34.54 39.00 -6.77
CA SER A 605 -34.64 39.29 -5.33
C SER A 605 -34.57 38.13 -4.31
N CYS A 606 -33.45 38.07 -3.58
CA CYS A 606 -33.44 37.76 -2.14
C CYS A 606 -32.38 38.63 -1.46
N SER A 607 -32.81 39.46 -0.52
CA SER A 607 -32.00 40.45 0.20
C SER A 607 -31.65 39.96 1.60
N TRP A 608 -30.37 39.70 1.86
CA TRP A 608 -29.82 39.62 3.22
C TRP A 608 -28.46 40.34 3.27
N PRO A 609 -28.17 41.14 4.33
CA PRO A 609 -26.99 41.99 4.38
C PRO A 609 -25.74 41.21 4.81
N ILE A 610 -24.63 41.40 4.09
CA ILE A 610 -23.30 40.93 4.46
C ILE A 610 -22.62 42.01 5.31
N PRO A 611 -22.10 41.72 6.53
CA PRO A 611 -21.35 42.69 7.31
C PRO A 611 -19.97 42.95 6.70
N THR A 612 -19.62 44.23 6.55
CA THR A 612 -18.31 44.68 6.05
C THR A 612 -17.24 44.56 7.14
N GLY A 613 -16.30 43.63 6.97
CA GLY A 613 -15.15 43.43 7.85
C GLY A 613 -13.93 42.88 7.09
N ARG A 614 -12.77 43.46 7.37
CA ARG A 614 -11.56 43.49 6.52
C ARG A 614 -10.68 42.24 6.66
N TRP A 615 -11.14 41.05 6.28
CA TRP A 615 -10.30 39.83 6.22
C TRP A 615 -10.75 38.89 5.08
N MET A 616 -10.21 39.08 3.87
CA MET A 616 -10.19 38.06 2.81
C MET A 616 -9.44 38.61 1.59
N LYS A 617 -8.18 38.22 1.40
CA LYS A 617 -7.48 38.33 0.10
C LYS A 617 -6.88 37.02 -0.40
N SER A 618 -7.14 35.89 0.25
CA SER A 618 -6.59 34.58 -0.14
C SER A 618 -7.59 33.42 -0.24
N VAL A 619 -8.89 33.64 -0.02
CA VAL A 619 -9.92 32.56 0.03
C VAL A 619 -11.05 32.75 -1.00
N ALA A 620 -10.79 33.43 -2.11
CA ALA A 620 -11.85 33.78 -3.07
C ALA A 620 -12.13 32.71 -4.16
N CYS A 621 -11.39 31.60 -4.22
CA CYS A 621 -11.57 30.61 -5.30
C CYS A 621 -12.33 29.34 -4.89
N TRP A 622 -12.51 29.09 -3.59
CA TRP A 622 -13.20 27.89 -3.08
C TRP A 622 -14.68 28.13 -2.73
N SER A 623 -15.07 29.36 -2.40
CA SER A 623 -16.45 29.68 -1.97
C SER A 623 -17.48 29.64 -3.11
N GLY A 624 -17.08 29.95 -4.34
CA GLY A 624 -17.99 29.97 -5.49
C GLY A 624 -18.47 28.58 -5.94
N PHE A 625 -17.65 27.55 -5.76
CA PHE A 625 -17.99 26.17 -6.13
C PHE A 625 -18.84 25.48 -5.05
N CYS A 626 -18.57 25.76 -3.77
CA CYS A 626 -19.40 25.26 -2.67
C CYS A 626 -20.80 25.90 -2.63
N ALA A 627 -20.93 27.18 -2.96
CA ALA A 627 -22.23 27.87 -2.89
C ALA A 627 -23.26 27.36 -3.92
N SER A 628 -22.83 26.93 -5.12
CA SER A 628 -23.77 26.38 -6.12
C SER A 628 -24.23 24.95 -5.80
N ILE A 629 -23.46 24.21 -4.98
CA ILE A 629 -23.80 22.85 -4.54
C ILE A 629 -24.67 22.90 -3.27
N LEU A 630 -24.37 23.81 -2.34
CA LEU A 630 -25.21 24.03 -1.14
C LEU A 630 -26.61 24.52 -1.49
N GLY A 631 -26.78 25.31 -2.56
CA GLY A 631 -28.11 25.73 -3.06
C GLY A 631 -28.95 24.62 -3.72
N ARG A 632 -28.41 23.39 -3.86
CA ARG A 632 -29.16 22.21 -4.33
C ARG A 632 -29.41 21.16 -3.23
N ILE A 633 -28.89 21.40 -2.02
CA ILE A 633 -29.01 20.48 -0.87
C ILE A 633 -29.87 21.08 0.27
N MET A 634 -30.40 22.30 0.11
CA MET A 634 -31.45 22.87 0.98
C MET A 634 -32.80 22.94 0.27
#